data_AF-A0A7X4RTA7-F1
#
_entry.id   AF-A0A7X4RTA7-F1
#
_cell.length_a   1.000
_cell.length_b   1.000
_cell.length_c   1.000
_cell.angle_alpha   90.00
_cell.angle_beta   90.00
_cell.angle_gamma   90.00
#
_symmetry.space_group_name_H-M   'P 1'
#
loop_
_entity.id
_entity.type
_entity.pdbx_description
1 polymer ?
#
loop_
_entity_poly.entity_id
_entity_poly.type
_entity_poly.pdbx_seq_one_letter_code
_entity_poly.pdbx_strand_id
1 'polypeptide(L)'
;MINKIRAQLVQNASSILRPPMHFIPQVVQKKIMLDSLLLVFKEALEDGDFEFLTDKWLKVEIKDMQLRWFISYQHGRLVIVNKSVQDDVSFSGDLNDLVLIAGRKEDPDTLFFQRRLIIEGDTELGLEVKNLMDSIDFEQLPKPMQILLHQLADFVHKGMSVPNTEHEVIHAYSN
;
A
#
# COMPACT_ATOMS: atom_id res chain seq x y z
N MET A 1 6.53 23.47 16.76
CA MET A 1 7.11 22.23 17.33
C MET A 1 6.33 20.98 16.92
N ILE A 2 5.02 20.91 17.17
CA ILE A 2 4.17 19.74 16.85
C ILE A 2 4.23 19.32 15.37
N ASN A 3 4.17 20.27 14.43
CA ASN A 3 4.22 19.95 12.99
C ASN A 3 5.57 19.33 12.57
N LYS A 4 6.69 19.73 13.20
CA LYS A 4 8.02 19.16 12.92
C LYS A 4 8.13 17.72 13.46
N ILE A 5 7.57 17.47 14.65
CA ILE A 5 7.48 16.11 15.23
C ILE A 5 6.62 15.20 14.34
N ARG A 6 5.46 15.69 13.87
CA ARG A 6 4.61 14.96 12.92
C ARG A 6 5.38 14.62 11.64
N ALA A 7 6.02 15.60 11.02
CA ALA A 7 6.79 15.40 9.79
C ALA A 7 7.88 14.34 9.98
N GLN A 8 8.64 14.41 11.08
CA GLN A 8 9.64 13.40 11.41
C GLN A 8 9.04 12.02 11.65
N LEU A 9 7.89 11.91 12.32
CA LEU A 9 7.21 10.63 12.52
C LEU A 9 6.72 10.02 11.21
N VAL A 10 6.20 10.84 10.29
CA VAL A 10 5.75 10.39 8.97
C VAL A 10 6.92 9.95 8.11
N GLN A 11 8.01 10.73 8.07
CA GLN A 11 9.23 10.40 7.34
C GLN A 11 9.90 9.11 7.86
N ASN A 12 9.79 8.84 9.17
CA ASN A 12 10.37 7.64 9.79
C ASN A 12 9.33 6.54 10.05
N ALA A 13 8.10 6.66 9.54
CA ALA A 13 6.99 5.76 9.89
C ALA A 13 7.35 4.29 9.61
N SER A 14 7.89 4.00 8.42
CA SER A 14 8.34 2.67 8.05
C SER A 14 9.50 2.17 8.89
N SER A 15 10.47 3.03 9.23
CA SER A 15 11.58 2.64 10.11
C SER A 15 11.14 2.26 11.52
N ILE A 16 10.09 2.92 12.03
CA ILE A 16 9.52 2.64 13.36
C ILE A 16 8.65 1.38 13.32
N LEU A 17 7.83 1.21 12.29
CA LEU A 17 6.85 0.12 12.19
C LEU A 17 7.44 -1.19 11.64
N ARG A 18 8.55 -1.12 10.90
CA ARG A 18 9.16 -2.30 10.27
C ARG A 18 9.62 -3.36 11.27
N PRO A 19 10.40 -3.06 12.31
CA PRO A 19 10.85 -4.07 13.26
C PRO A 19 9.71 -4.87 13.89
N PRO A 20 8.67 -4.27 14.52
CA PRO A 20 7.59 -5.05 15.13
C PRO A 20 6.82 -5.90 14.11
N MET A 21 6.62 -5.40 12.89
CA MET A 21 5.95 -6.16 11.84
C MET A 21 6.70 -7.44 11.44
N HIS A 22 8.03 -7.44 11.48
CA HIS A 22 8.84 -8.61 11.16
C HIS A 22 8.84 -9.68 12.26
N PHE A 23 8.45 -9.33 13.48
CA PHE A 23 8.29 -10.30 14.58
C PHE A 23 6.93 -11.02 14.56
N ILE A 24 5.96 -10.53 13.79
CA ILE A 24 4.66 -11.18 13.64
C ILE A 24 4.85 -12.48 12.84
N PRO A 25 4.38 -13.64 13.35
CA PRO A 25 4.48 -14.91 12.63
C PRO A 25 3.84 -14.84 11.24
N GLN A 26 4.48 -15.45 10.23
CA GLN A 26 4.00 -15.42 8.85
C GLN A 26 2.55 -15.94 8.69
N VAL A 27 2.15 -16.91 9.50
CA VAL A 27 0.78 -17.43 9.52
C VAL A 27 -0.24 -16.34 9.87
N VAL A 28 0.10 -15.48 10.83
CA VAL A 28 -0.73 -14.35 11.24
C VAL A 28 -0.75 -13.28 10.16
N GLN A 29 0.39 -12.93 9.59
CA GLN A 29 0.47 -11.97 8.48
C GLN A 29 -0.39 -12.43 7.29
N LYS A 30 -0.26 -13.70 6.89
CA LYS A 30 -1.05 -14.30 5.81
C LYS A 30 -2.55 -14.25 6.11
N LYS A 31 -2.95 -14.62 7.32
CA LYS A 31 -4.36 -14.60 7.74
C LYS A 31 -4.93 -13.19 7.67
N ILE A 32 -4.23 -12.21 8.25
CA ILE A 32 -4.66 -10.81 8.22
C ILE A 32 -4.78 -10.32 6.78
N MET A 33 -3.79 -10.61 5.93
CA MET A 33 -3.83 -10.20 4.53
C MET A 33 -5.03 -10.83 3.79
N LEU A 34 -5.24 -12.13 3.95
CA LEU A 34 -6.37 -12.83 3.32
C LEU A 34 -7.72 -12.29 3.80
N ASP A 35 -7.91 -12.17 5.11
CA ASP A 35 -9.14 -11.66 5.70
C ASP A 35 -9.39 -10.20 5.26
N SER A 36 -8.34 -9.39 5.10
CA SER A 36 -8.44 -8.02 4.59
C SER A 36 -8.86 -7.99 3.12
N LEU A 37 -8.22 -8.81 2.26
CA LEU A 37 -8.58 -8.90 0.84
C LEU A 37 -10.02 -9.36 0.66
N LEU A 38 -10.43 -10.42 1.36
CA LEU A 38 -11.81 -10.93 1.31
C LEU A 38 -12.84 -9.86 1.72
N LEU A 39 -12.46 -8.94 2.59
CA LEU A 39 -13.34 -7.90 3.09
C LEU A 39 -13.42 -6.70 2.14
N VAL A 40 -12.28 -6.15 1.70
CA VAL A 40 -12.27 -4.91 0.89
C VAL A 40 -12.51 -5.17 -0.60
N PHE A 41 -12.38 -6.42 -1.04
CA PHE A 41 -12.64 -6.85 -2.42
C PHE A 41 -13.79 -7.84 -2.53
N LYS A 42 -14.73 -7.82 -1.59
CA LYS A 42 -15.81 -8.80 -1.56
C LYS A 42 -16.61 -8.82 -2.88
N GLU A 43 -16.98 -7.65 -3.39
CA GLU A 43 -17.75 -7.53 -4.64
C GLU A 43 -16.92 -8.00 -5.85
N ALA A 44 -15.68 -7.51 -5.98
CA ALA A 44 -14.75 -7.94 -7.02
C ALA A 44 -14.49 -9.46 -7.03
N LEU A 45 -14.46 -10.09 -5.85
CA LEU A 45 -14.35 -11.55 -5.73
C LEU A 45 -15.62 -12.28 -6.19
N GLU A 46 -16.80 -11.73 -5.89
CA GLU A 46 -18.09 -12.29 -6.31
C GLU A 46 -18.30 -12.15 -7.82
N ASP A 47 -17.80 -11.06 -8.42
CA ASP A 47 -17.90 -10.75 -9.84
C ASP A 47 -16.85 -11.48 -10.71
N GLY A 48 -15.88 -12.16 -10.08
CA GLY A 48 -14.86 -12.94 -10.78
C GLY A 48 -13.63 -12.12 -11.21
N ASP A 49 -13.47 -10.90 -10.71
CA ASP A 49 -12.37 -10.00 -11.04
C ASP A 49 -11.00 -10.53 -10.60
N PHE A 50 -10.92 -11.64 -9.86
CA PHE A 50 -9.66 -12.31 -9.51
C PHE A 50 -9.31 -13.49 -10.43
N GLU A 51 -10.16 -13.85 -11.39
CA GLU A 51 -9.91 -14.98 -12.30
C GLU A 51 -8.69 -14.78 -13.18
N PHE A 52 -8.31 -13.52 -13.48
CA PHE A 52 -7.07 -13.21 -14.21
C PHE A 52 -5.79 -13.66 -13.48
N LEU A 53 -5.87 -13.94 -12.17
CA LEU A 53 -4.78 -14.51 -11.38
C LEU A 53 -4.76 -16.05 -11.37
N THR A 54 -5.60 -16.70 -12.17
CA THR A 54 -5.55 -18.15 -12.35
C THR A 54 -4.23 -18.55 -12.98
N ASP A 55 -3.51 -19.46 -12.32
CA ASP A 55 -2.16 -19.93 -12.70
C ASP A 55 -1.08 -18.83 -12.81
N LYS A 56 -1.39 -17.63 -12.28
CA LYS A 56 -0.51 -16.45 -12.28
C LYS A 56 -0.31 -15.94 -10.86
N TRP A 57 0.76 -15.17 -10.66
CA TRP A 57 1.12 -14.60 -9.37
C TRP A 57 1.25 -13.08 -9.43
N LEU A 58 0.47 -12.40 -8.59
CA LEU A 58 0.62 -10.99 -8.27
C LEU A 58 1.51 -10.83 -7.04
N LYS A 59 2.63 -10.13 -7.18
CA LYS A 59 3.46 -9.69 -6.05
C LYS A 59 2.93 -8.36 -5.52
N VAL A 60 2.62 -8.29 -4.22
CA VAL A 60 2.30 -7.04 -3.52
C VAL A 60 3.43 -6.72 -2.57
N GLU A 61 4.01 -5.52 -2.68
CA GLU A 61 5.17 -5.11 -1.89
C GLU A 61 5.01 -3.71 -1.27
N ILE A 62 5.35 -3.63 0.02
CA ILE A 62 5.56 -2.36 0.72
C ILE A 62 7.07 -2.17 0.87
N LYS A 63 7.66 -1.36 -0.01
CA LYS A 63 9.11 -1.32 -0.26
C LYS A 63 9.90 -0.89 0.98
N ASP A 64 9.52 0.24 1.57
CA ASP A 64 10.15 0.82 2.75
C ASP A 64 10.00 -0.06 4.01
N MET A 65 8.93 -0.85 4.04
CA MET A 65 8.68 -1.85 5.07
C MET A 65 9.38 -3.18 4.80
N GLN A 66 9.89 -3.45 3.60
CA GLN A 66 10.42 -4.77 3.18
C GLN A 66 9.43 -5.92 3.39
N LEU A 67 8.14 -5.64 3.26
CA LEU A 67 7.09 -6.65 3.33
C LEU A 67 6.63 -6.99 1.91
N ARG A 68 6.55 -8.29 1.61
CA ARG A 68 6.04 -8.76 0.33
C ARG A 68 5.16 -9.99 0.50
N TRP A 69 4.13 -10.05 -0.31
CA TRP A 69 3.22 -11.18 -0.42
C TRP A 69 2.99 -11.50 -1.89
N PHE A 70 2.69 -12.76 -2.16
CA PHE A 70 2.31 -13.21 -3.50
C PHE A 70 0.90 -13.77 -3.43
N ILE A 71 0.04 -13.27 -4.31
CA ILE A 71 -1.37 -13.56 -4.39
C ILE A 71 -1.64 -14.28 -5.71
N SER A 72 -2.41 -15.35 -5.66
CA SER A 72 -2.87 -16.10 -6.83
C SER A 72 -4.32 -16.53 -6.60
N TYR A 73 -5.04 -16.86 -7.67
CA TYR A 73 -6.39 -17.41 -7.59
C TYR A 73 -6.36 -18.88 -8.03
N GLN A 74 -6.71 -19.80 -7.13
CA GLN A 74 -6.59 -21.24 -7.40
C GLN A 74 -7.77 -21.99 -6.81
N HIS A 75 -8.39 -22.87 -7.59
CA HIS A 75 -9.56 -23.65 -7.16
C HIS A 75 -10.71 -22.78 -6.63
N GLY A 76 -10.96 -21.62 -7.27
CA GLY A 76 -12.04 -20.71 -6.86
C GLY A 76 -11.78 -19.96 -5.54
N ARG A 77 -10.52 -19.80 -5.14
CA ARG A 77 -10.16 -19.07 -3.91
C ARG A 77 -8.82 -18.35 -4.02
N LEU A 78 -8.69 -17.28 -3.25
CA LEU A 78 -7.43 -16.58 -3.07
C LEU A 78 -6.42 -17.43 -2.31
N VAL A 79 -5.19 -17.46 -2.81
CA VAL A 79 -4.04 -18.10 -2.19
C VAL A 79 -2.95 -17.05 -1.98
N ILE A 80 -2.48 -16.94 -0.75
CA ILE A 80 -1.41 -16.02 -0.37
C ILE A 80 -0.21 -16.79 0.14
N VAL A 81 0.99 -16.40 -0.31
CA VAL A 81 2.25 -16.89 0.22
C VAL A 81 3.22 -15.75 0.51
N ASN A 82 4.06 -15.94 1.53
CA ASN A 82 5.12 -15.00 1.91
C ASN A 82 6.50 -15.44 1.40
N LYS A 83 6.60 -16.64 0.82
CA LYS A 83 7.82 -17.14 0.19
C LYS A 83 7.96 -16.54 -1.19
N SER A 84 9.20 -16.32 -1.62
CA SER A 84 9.47 -15.88 -2.99
C SER A 84 8.98 -16.92 -3.98
N VAL A 85 8.18 -16.49 -4.94
CA VAL A 85 7.81 -17.23 -6.14
C VAL A 85 8.06 -16.32 -7.35
N GLN A 86 8.07 -16.89 -8.54
CA GLN A 86 8.09 -16.08 -9.75
C GLN A 86 6.73 -15.38 -9.88
N ASP A 87 6.75 -14.05 -9.98
CA ASP A 87 5.58 -13.22 -10.22
C ASP A 87 5.46 -12.84 -11.70
N ASP A 88 4.22 -12.75 -12.17
CA ASP A 88 3.86 -12.32 -13.52
C ASP A 88 3.61 -10.81 -13.56
N VAL A 89 3.12 -10.28 -12.45
CA VAL A 89 2.86 -8.85 -12.24
C VAL A 89 3.17 -8.50 -10.80
N SER A 90 3.64 -7.27 -10.60
CA SER A 90 3.93 -6.73 -9.29
C SER A 90 3.29 -5.37 -9.10
N PHE A 91 2.84 -5.14 -7.89
CA PHE A 91 2.30 -3.90 -7.37
C PHE A 91 3.12 -3.50 -6.15
N SER A 92 3.72 -2.31 -6.18
CA SER A 92 4.57 -1.85 -5.09
C SER A 92 4.40 -0.36 -4.78
N GLY A 93 4.57 -0.01 -3.51
CA GLY A 93 4.48 1.35 -3.01
C GLY A 93 5.14 1.48 -1.63
N ASP A 94 5.24 2.70 -1.12
CA ASP A 94 5.70 2.94 0.25
C ASP A 94 4.51 2.96 1.21
N LEU A 95 4.77 2.70 2.49
CA LEU A 95 3.72 2.59 3.51
C LEU A 95 2.81 3.83 3.54
N ASN A 96 3.41 5.03 3.52
CA ASN A 96 2.66 6.28 3.59
C ASN A 96 1.72 6.44 2.39
N ASP A 97 2.14 6.03 1.19
CA ASP A 97 1.32 6.11 -0.03
C ASP A 97 0.09 5.21 0.08
N LEU A 98 0.27 3.97 0.55
CA LEU A 98 -0.84 3.04 0.75
C LEU A 98 -1.82 3.54 1.82
N VAL A 99 -1.32 4.20 2.88
CA VAL A 99 -2.18 4.82 3.90
C VAL A 99 -2.99 5.99 3.32
N LEU A 100 -2.42 6.79 2.42
CA LEU A 100 -3.16 7.87 1.75
C LEU A 100 -4.28 7.34 0.86
N ILE A 101 -4.01 6.28 0.09
CA ILE A 101 -5.03 5.60 -0.72
C ILE A 101 -6.15 5.10 0.19
N ALA A 102 -5.79 4.35 1.25
CA ALA A 102 -6.75 3.76 2.18
C ALA A 102 -7.61 4.79 2.91
N GLY A 103 -7.07 5.99 3.17
CA GLY A 103 -7.83 7.09 3.77
C GLY A 103 -8.48 8.05 2.79
N ARG A 104 -8.49 7.73 1.48
CA ARG A 104 -8.98 8.57 0.37
C ARG A 104 -8.42 9.99 0.37
N LYS A 105 -7.12 10.12 0.63
CA LYS A 105 -6.37 11.39 0.57
C LYS A 105 -5.64 11.59 -0.74
N GLU A 106 -5.29 10.49 -1.41
CA GLU A 106 -4.67 10.46 -2.73
C GLU A 106 -5.31 9.33 -3.53
N ASP A 107 -5.46 9.53 -4.84
CA ASP A 107 -5.98 8.50 -5.73
C ASP A 107 -4.82 7.61 -6.24
N PRO A 108 -5.03 6.29 -6.41
CA PRO A 108 -4.02 5.37 -6.95
C PRO A 108 -3.41 5.86 -8.26
N ASP A 109 -4.24 6.39 -9.16
CA ASP A 109 -3.80 6.93 -10.45
C ASP A 109 -2.80 8.07 -10.31
N THR A 110 -3.05 8.98 -9.36
CA THR A 110 -2.13 10.10 -9.10
C THR A 110 -0.78 9.57 -8.62
N LEU A 111 -0.77 8.59 -7.72
CA LEU A 111 0.46 7.99 -7.22
C LEU A 111 1.19 7.17 -8.29
N PHE A 112 0.46 6.53 -9.21
CA PHE A 112 1.02 5.84 -10.37
C PHE A 112 1.70 6.82 -11.33
N PHE A 113 1.05 7.92 -11.69
CA PHE A 113 1.65 8.97 -12.53
C PHE A 113 2.86 9.63 -11.88
N GLN A 114 2.87 9.74 -10.56
CA GLN A 114 4.01 10.22 -9.77
C GLN A 114 5.11 9.16 -9.56
N ARG A 115 4.93 7.92 -10.05
CA ARG A 115 5.86 6.79 -9.88
C ARG A 115 6.12 6.42 -8.41
N ARG A 116 5.21 6.82 -7.52
CA ARG A 116 5.20 6.44 -6.11
C ARG A 116 4.59 5.05 -5.94
N LEU A 117 3.53 4.81 -6.71
CA LEU A 117 2.95 3.51 -6.96
C LEU A 117 3.52 2.93 -8.25
N ILE A 118 3.93 1.68 -8.23
CA ILE A 118 4.59 1.02 -9.36
C ILE A 118 3.86 -0.28 -9.66
N ILE A 119 3.48 -0.46 -10.93
CA ILE A 119 2.96 -1.71 -11.47
C ILE A 119 3.92 -2.16 -12.57
N GLU A 120 4.51 -3.35 -12.43
CA GLU A 120 5.53 -3.90 -13.33
C GLU A 120 5.24 -5.37 -13.65
N GLY A 121 5.55 -5.80 -14.87
CA GLY A 121 5.37 -7.18 -15.32
C GLY A 121 4.62 -7.23 -16.65
N ASP A 122 3.75 -8.22 -16.79
CA ASP A 122 2.85 -8.34 -17.93
C ASP A 122 1.88 -7.16 -18.02
N THR A 123 1.80 -6.53 -19.19
CA THR A 123 1.00 -5.32 -19.40
C THR A 123 -0.50 -5.57 -19.27
N GLU A 124 -0.99 -6.74 -19.71
CA GLU A 124 -2.41 -7.11 -19.62
C GLU A 124 -2.79 -7.33 -18.16
N LEU A 125 -1.97 -8.08 -17.41
CA LEU A 125 -2.17 -8.26 -15.97
C LEU A 125 -2.04 -6.95 -15.20
N GLY A 126 -1.15 -6.05 -15.63
CA GLY A 126 -1.00 -4.73 -15.03
C GLY A 126 -2.28 -3.89 -15.13
N LEU A 127 -3.01 -3.99 -16.24
CA LEU A 127 -4.30 -3.33 -16.41
C LEU A 127 -5.37 -3.94 -15.48
N GLU A 128 -5.43 -5.27 -15.38
CA GLU A 128 -6.35 -5.95 -14.45
C GLU A 128 -6.06 -5.61 -12.99
N VAL A 129 -4.79 -5.53 -12.61
CA VAL A 129 -4.39 -5.07 -11.27
C VAL A 129 -4.85 -3.64 -11.01
N LYS A 130 -4.76 -2.75 -12.01
CA LYS A 130 -5.28 -1.39 -11.89
C LYS A 130 -6.80 -1.38 -11.69
N ASN A 131 -7.54 -2.11 -12.52
CA ASN A 131 -9.00 -2.22 -12.39
C ASN A 131 -9.40 -2.76 -11.01
N LEU A 132 -8.66 -3.74 -10.51
CA LEU A 132 -8.83 -4.26 -9.16
C LEU A 132 -8.59 -3.16 -8.11
N MET A 133 -7.55 -2.36 -8.23
CA MET A 133 -7.32 -1.24 -7.29
C MET A 133 -8.48 -0.24 -7.25
N ASP A 134 -9.10 0.04 -8.39
CA ASP A 134 -10.23 0.97 -8.47
C ASP A 134 -11.50 0.39 -7.80
N SER A 135 -11.59 -0.94 -7.64
CA SER A 135 -12.70 -1.61 -6.97
C SER A 135 -12.53 -1.78 -5.46
N ILE A 136 -11.46 -1.26 -4.86
CA ILE A 136 -11.27 -1.34 -3.40
C ILE A 136 -12.35 -0.55 -2.67
N ASP A 137 -13.18 -1.26 -1.90
CA ASP A 137 -14.17 -0.63 -1.03
C ASP A 137 -13.74 -0.64 0.45
N PHE A 138 -13.09 0.44 0.87
CA PHE A 138 -12.71 0.65 2.27
C PHE A 138 -13.92 0.86 3.21
N GLU A 139 -15.14 1.12 2.69
CA GLU A 139 -16.34 1.21 3.52
C GLU A 139 -16.78 -0.15 4.06
N GLN A 140 -16.30 -1.26 3.49
CA GLN A 140 -16.57 -2.60 4.03
C GLN A 140 -15.79 -2.87 5.33
N LEU A 141 -14.77 -2.06 5.63
CA LEU A 141 -14.03 -2.18 6.88
C LEU A 141 -14.93 -1.84 8.08
N PRO A 142 -14.73 -2.47 9.25
CA PRO A 142 -15.43 -2.07 10.46
C PRO A 142 -15.21 -0.58 10.77
N LYS A 143 -16.26 0.13 11.22
CA LYS A 143 -16.19 1.57 11.54
C LYS A 143 -14.95 2.00 12.35
N PRO A 144 -14.50 1.27 13.39
CA PRO A 144 -13.28 1.65 14.11
C PRO A 144 -12.04 1.69 13.22
N MET A 145 -11.93 0.75 12.27
CA MET A 145 -10.81 0.70 11.32
C MET A 145 -10.89 1.84 10.31
N GLN A 146 -12.08 2.15 9.79
CA GLN A 146 -12.27 3.31 8.90
C GLN A 146 -11.82 4.61 9.58
N ILE A 147 -12.26 4.83 10.83
CA ILE A 147 -11.88 6.02 11.61
C ILE A 147 -10.36 6.07 11.79
N LEU A 148 -9.73 4.95 12.14
CA LEU A 148 -8.29 4.87 12.30
C LEU A 148 -7.55 5.18 10.99
N LEU A 149 -7.98 4.61 9.87
CA LEU A 149 -7.37 4.85 8.56
C LEU A 149 -7.49 6.32 8.15
N HIS A 150 -8.64 6.95 8.32
CA HIS A 150 -8.80 8.38 8.05
C HIS A 150 -7.90 9.24 8.94
N GLN A 151 -7.79 8.91 10.23
CA GLN A 151 -6.89 9.64 11.14
C GLN A 151 -5.42 9.49 10.77
N LEU A 152 -5.00 8.28 10.40
CA LEU A 152 -3.64 8.01 9.93
C LEU A 152 -3.36 8.73 8.61
N ALA A 153 -4.28 8.69 7.66
CA ALA A 153 -4.14 9.39 6.39
C ALA A 153 -4.08 10.90 6.56
N ASP A 154 -4.91 11.49 7.43
CA ASP A 154 -4.82 12.90 7.80
C ASP A 154 -3.47 13.25 8.44
N PHE A 155 -2.96 12.36 9.29
CA PHE A 155 -1.67 12.53 9.94
C PHE A 155 -0.52 12.49 8.94
N VAL A 156 -0.52 11.51 8.04
CA VAL A 156 0.47 11.31 6.98
C VAL A 156 0.43 12.46 5.97
N HIS A 157 -0.76 12.79 5.44
CA HIS A 157 -0.96 13.90 4.51
C HIS A 157 -0.40 15.20 5.08
N LYS A 158 -0.80 15.58 6.31
CA LYS A 158 -0.30 16.79 6.98
C LYS A 158 1.21 16.74 7.25
N GLY A 159 1.80 15.57 7.45
CA GLY A 159 3.23 15.42 7.69
C GLY A 159 4.06 15.59 6.41
N MET A 160 3.55 15.16 5.26
CA MET A 160 4.22 15.34 3.97
C MET A 160 4.06 16.74 3.38
N SER A 161 2.96 17.44 3.69
CA SER A 161 2.76 18.83 3.23
C SER A 161 3.63 19.85 3.97
N VAL A 162 4.42 19.46 4.97
CA VAL A 162 5.38 20.37 5.62
C VAL A 162 6.62 20.47 4.71
N PRO A 163 6.91 21.64 4.10
CA PRO A 163 8.08 21.79 3.27
C PRO A 163 9.34 21.49 4.08
N ASN A 164 10.19 20.61 3.56
CA ASN A 164 11.46 20.24 4.14
C ASN A 164 12.37 21.49 4.12
N THR A 165 12.38 22.25 5.21
CA THR A 165 13.12 23.52 5.37
C THR A 165 14.59 23.24 5.70
N GLU A 166 15.23 22.33 4.96
CA GLU A 166 16.65 21.99 5.14
C GLU A 166 17.54 22.33 3.94
N HIS A 167 17.01 22.96 2.88
CA HIS A 167 17.84 23.54 1.81
C HIS A 167 17.40 24.96 1.45
N GLU A 168 17.35 25.86 2.43
CA GLU A 168 17.46 27.29 2.12
C GLU A 168 18.95 27.60 2.00
N VAL A 169 19.44 27.53 0.76
CA VAL A 169 20.82 27.82 0.38
C VAL A 169 21.15 29.23 0.88
N ILE A 170 22.09 29.32 1.83
CA ILE A 170 22.60 30.61 2.32
C ILE A 170 23.10 31.38 1.09
N HIS A 171 22.40 32.45 0.73
CA HIS A 171 22.81 33.39 -0.30
C HIS A 171 24.21 33.90 0.02
N ALA A 172 25.21 33.40 -0.71
CA ALA A 172 26.54 33.99 -0.75
C ALA A 172 26.52 35.21 -1.69
N TYR A 173 25.94 36.30 -1.21
CA TYR A 173 26.32 37.64 -1.65
C TYR A 173 26.87 38.37 -0.43
N SER A 174 28.19 38.45 -0.35
CA SER A 174 28.88 39.42 0.49
C SER A 174 29.89 40.12 -0.41
N ASN A 175 29.55 41.37 -0.73
CA ASN A 175 30.35 42.51 -1.23
C ASN A 175 31.45 42.27 -2.26
#